data_AF-A0A8D1VYC8-F1
#
_entry.id   AF-A0A8D1VYC8-F1
#
_cell.length_a   1.000
_cell.length_b   1.000
_cell.length_c   1.000
_cell.angle_alpha   90.00
_cell.angle_beta   90.00
_cell.angle_gamma   90.00
#
_symmetry.space_group_name_H-M   'P 1'
#
loop_
_entity.id
_entity.type
_entity.pdbx_description
1 polymer ?
#
loop_
_entity_poly.entity_id
_entity_poly.type
_entity_poly.pdbx_seq_one_letter_code
_entity_poly.pdbx_strand_id
1 'polypeptide(L)'
;MARARKRLAGAAGPDKKGPEGKRTKTKNECEASAKVEKSGLQETSEASEDCGKNLSRYWLMKSEPESRLEKGVDVKFSIEDLKAQPKQTTCWDGVRNYQARNFLRAMKLEEDAFFYHSNCRKPGIAGLMKIVKEAYPDHTQFEKNSPHYDPSSKEDNPKWSMRSLTLF
;
A
#
# COMPACT_ATOMS: atom_id res chain seq x y z
N MET A 1 -15.29 -1.89 -70.11
CA MET A 1 -14.40 -0.76 -70.46
C MET A 1 -13.53 -0.44 -69.25
N ALA A 2 -12.21 -0.65 -69.40
CA ALA A 2 -11.02 -0.16 -68.66
C ALA A 2 -10.99 -0.06 -67.11
N ARG A 3 -9.91 -0.38 -66.38
CA ARG A 3 -8.73 -1.29 -66.49
C ARG A 3 -8.04 -1.20 -65.11
N ALA A 4 -7.60 -2.33 -64.56
CA ALA A 4 -6.80 -2.39 -63.34
C ALA A 4 -5.42 -1.73 -63.52
N ARG A 5 -4.83 -1.18 -62.43
CA ARG A 5 -3.37 -1.05 -62.29
C ARG A 5 -2.89 -1.34 -60.87
N LYS A 6 -1.95 -2.28 -60.83
CA LYS A 6 -1.16 -2.87 -59.75
C LYS A 6 0.25 -2.26 -59.82
N ARG A 7 0.91 -2.00 -58.69
CA ARG A 7 2.39 -1.92 -58.51
C ARG A 7 2.66 -2.28 -57.03
N LEU A 8 3.16 -3.45 -56.66
CA LEU A 8 4.53 -4.04 -56.73
C LEU A 8 5.63 -3.29 -55.97
N ALA A 9 6.39 -4.10 -55.23
CA ALA A 9 7.28 -3.85 -54.10
C ALA A 9 8.70 -3.33 -54.43
N GLY A 10 9.45 -2.91 -53.39
CA GLY A 10 10.90 -2.68 -53.41
C GLY A 10 11.47 -2.55 -51.98
N ALA A 11 12.60 -3.20 -51.71
CA ALA A 11 13.15 -3.52 -50.39
C ALA A 11 14.54 -2.86 -50.11
N ALA A 12 14.97 -2.99 -48.83
CA ALA A 12 16.34 -3.02 -48.28
C ALA A 12 17.14 -1.72 -47.99
N GLY A 13 17.83 -1.70 -46.83
CA GLY A 13 18.55 -0.59 -46.16
C GLY A 13 19.95 -0.22 -46.73
N PRO A 14 20.90 0.40 -45.96
CA PRO A 14 21.38 -0.07 -44.64
C PRO A 14 21.78 1.01 -43.59
N ASP A 15 22.14 0.51 -42.40
CA ASP A 15 22.81 1.14 -41.24
C ASP A 15 24.09 1.95 -41.53
N LYS A 16 24.35 3.01 -40.74
CA LYS A 16 25.71 3.43 -40.32
C LYS A 16 25.75 4.04 -38.91
N LYS A 17 26.74 3.57 -38.13
CA LYS A 17 27.10 3.85 -36.73
C LYS A 17 28.00 5.10 -36.53
N GLY A 18 27.92 5.67 -35.32
CA GLY A 18 29.05 6.14 -34.47
C GLY A 18 29.27 7.67 -34.38
N PRO A 19 30.00 8.20 -33.36
CA PRO A 19 30.79 7.50 -32.33
C PRO A 19 30.60 7.97 -30.86
N GLU A 20 31.34 7.28 -29.98
CA GLU A 20 31.47 7.38 -28.52
C GLU A 20 32.12 8.67 -28.00
N GLY A 21 31.79 9.04 -26.76
CA GLY A 21 32.54 9.99 -25.92
C GLY A 21 32.74 9.45 -24.50
N LYS A 22 34.00 9.16 -24.15
CA LYS A 22 34.50 8.79 -22.81
C LYS A 22 34.82 10.05 -21.97
N ARG A 23 35.16 9.81 -20.68
CA ARG A 23 35.83 10.67 -19.64
C ARG A 23 34.87 11.48 -18.73
N THR A 24 35.07 11.65 -17.41
CA THR A 24 36.02 11.10 -16.42
C THR A 24 35.42 11.30 -15.02
N LYS A 25 35.79 10.41 -14.11
CA LYS A 25 35.70 10.52 -12.63
C LYS A 25 36.54 11.69 -12.12
N THR A 26 35.98 12.50 -11.22
CA THR A 26 36.78 13.35 -10.31
C THR A 26 36.21 13.27 -8.91
N LYS A 27 36.98 12.60 -8.04
CA LYS A 27 36.90 12.70 -6.58
C LYS A 27 37.31 14.13 -6.19
N ASN A 28 36.84 14.63 -5.06
CA ASN A 28 37.64 15.51 -4.21
C ASN A 28 37.20 15.32 -2.76
N GLU A 29 38.07 14.69 -1.98
CA GLU A 29 38.15 14.79 -0.53
C GLU A 29 39.17 15.88 -0.16
N CYS A 30 39.21 16.15 1.15
CA CYS A 30 40.23 16.83 1.96
C CYS A 30 40.05 18.33 2.29
N GLU A 31 39.58 18.51 3.52
CA GLU A 31 40.31 19.11 4.66
C GLU A 31 40.84 20.54 4.56
N ALA A 32 40.39 21.35 5.52
CA ALA A 32 41.26 22.31 6.21
C ALA A 32 40.85 22.44 7.69
N SER A 33 41.82 22.22 8.56
CA SER A 33 41.74 22.31 10.02
C SER A 33 41.81 23.75 10.52
N ALA A 34 41.15 24.04 11.63
CA ALA A 34 41.58 25.07 12.58
C ALA A 34 41.21 24.65 14.01
N LYS A 35 42.24 24.41 14.85
CA LYS A 35 42.19 24.26 16.31
C LYS A 35 42.17 25.66 16.96
N VAL A 36 41.58 25.79 18.15
CA VAL A 36 42.08 26.45 19.39
C VAL A 36 40.94 26.35 20.44
N GLU A 37 40.99 25.40 21.38
CA GLU A 37 41.38 25.49 22.82
C GLU A 37 40.29 25.92 23.83
N LYS A 38 39.77 24.91 24.54
CA LYS A 38 39.78 24.66 26.01
C LYS A 38 39.21 25.68 27.03
N SER A 39 38.10 25.29 27.66
CA SER A 39 37.77 25.34 29.10
C SER A 39 36.35 24.73 29.25
N GLY A 40 35.88 24.02 30.28
CA GLY A 40 36.29 23.74 31.66
C GLY A 40 34.99 23.63 32.48
N LEU A 41 34.64 22.41 32.90
CA LEU A 41 33.64 21.97 33.91
C LEU A 41 32.23 22.61 33.95
N GLN A 42 31.17 21.79 33.94
CA GLN A 42 30.44 21.37 35.16
C GLN A 42 29.28 20.42 34.80
N GLU A 43 29.10 19.44 35.67
CA GLU A 43 28.07 18.42 35.67
C GLU A 43 26.72 19.05 36.02
N THR A 44 25.71 18.88 35.18
CA THR A 44 24.31 18.97 35.60
C THR A 44 23.58 17.73 35.11
N SER A 45 23.24 16.91 36.10
CA SER A 45 22.27 15.84 36.06
C SER A 45 20.99 16.23 35.31
N GLU A 46 20.77 15.63 34.16
CA GLU A 46 19.42 15.29 33.69
C GLU A 46 19.49 13.90 33.07
N ALA A 47 19.35 12.89 33.91
CA ALA A 47 18.77 11.63 33.47
C ALA A 47 17.34 11.96 33.01
N SER A 48 17.19 12.33 31.74
CA SER A 48 15.89 12.29 31.11
C SER A 48 15.52 10.81 31.00
N GLU A 49 14.61 10.40 31.86
CA GLU A 49 13.94 9.12 31.74
C GLU A 49 13.34 9.07 30.34
N ASP A 50 13.97 8.26 29.49
CA ASP A 50 13.53 7.89 28.15
C ASP A 50 12.10 7.35 28.29
N CYS A 51 11.11 8.22 28.07
CA CYS A 51 9.76 7.76 27.82
C CYS A 51 9.82 7.10 26.46
N GLY A 52 10.17 5.81 26.46
CA GLY A 52 10.03 4.88 25.36
C GLY A 52 8.56 4.79 24.99
N LYS A 53 8.04 5.85 24.38
CA LYS A 53 6.72 5.88 23.77
C LYS A 53 6.79 4.84 22.69
N ASN A 54 6.14 3.71 22.93
CA ASN A 54 5.83 2.75 21.89
C ASN A 54 5.04 3.56 20.84
N LEU A 55 5.69 3.94 19.74
CA LEU A 55 5.06 4.71 18.69
C LEU A 55 4.07 3.78 17.98
N SER A 56 2.83 3.76 18.47
CA SER A 56 1.72 3.08 17.82
C SER A 56 1.57 3.63 16.41
N ARG A 57 1.46 2.74 15.43
CA ARG A 57 1.20 3.16 14.05
C ARG A 57 -0.28 3.45 13.89
N TYR A 58 -0.56 4.42 13.03
CA TYR A 58 -1.91 4.77 12.62
C TYR A 58 -2.12 4.39 11.17
N TRP A 59 -3.31 3.93 10.85
CA TRP A 59 -3.65 3.44 9.52
C TRP A 59 -4.84 4.19 8.93
N LEU A 60 -5.00 4.10 7.62
CA LEU A 60 -6.20 4.56 6.92
C LEU A 60 -6.67 3.46 5.98
N MET A 61 -7.93 3.09 6.10
CA MET A 61 -8.52 1.96 5.39
C MET A 61 -9.71 2.45 4.58
N LYS A 62 -9.70 2.14 3.27
CA LYS A 62 -10.68 2.65 2.31
C LYS A 62 -11.77 1.62 2.06
N SER A 63 -13.02 2.06 2.10
CA SER A 63 -14.19 1.26 1.74
C SER A 63 -15.22 2.12 1.02
N GLU A 64 -16.07 1.50 0.21
CA GLU A 64 -17.05 2.19 -0.62
C GLU A 64 -18.43 2.18 0.05
N PRO A 65 -18.99 3.34 0.43
CA PRO A 65 -20.29 3.38 1.12
C PRO A 65 -21.49 3.30 0.18
N GLU A 66 -21.30 3.55 -1.12
CA GLU A 66 -22.34 3.52 -2.15
C GLU A 66 -22.30 2.18 -2.91
N SER A 67 -23.44 1.76 -3.46
CA SER A 67 -23.56 0.49 -4.20
C SER A 67 -22.73 0.51 -5.47
N ARG A 68 -21.92 -0.53 -5.67
CA ARG A 68 -21.13 -0.74 -6.89
C ARG A 68 -20.91 -2.23 -7.10
N LEU A 69 -21.21 -2.69 -8.31
CA LEU A 69 -21.06 -4.10 -8.66
C LEU A 69 -19.64 -4.40 -9.15
N GLU A 70 -19.03 -5.42 -8.55
CA GLU A 70 -17.84 -6.10 -9.07
C GLU A 70 -18.19 -7.55 -9.39
N LYS A 71 -17.97 -7.97 -10.64
CA LYS A 71 -18.30 -9.34 -11.09
C LYS A 71 -19.74 -9.79 -10.71
N GLY A 72 -20.69 -8.86 -10.63
CA GLY A 72 -22.09 -9.13 -10.27
C GLY A 72 -22.40 -9.13 -8.77
N VAL A 73 -21.42 -8.83 -7.91
CA VAL A 73 -21.57 -8.75 -6.45
C VAL A 73 -21.43 -7.29 -6.00
N ASP A 74 -22.30 -6.83 -5.11
CA ASP A 74 -22.19 -5.49 -4.54
C ASP A 74 -21.07 -5.43 -3.50
N VAL A 75 -20.10 -4.53 -3.68
CA VAL A 75 -18.96 -4.32 -2.76
C VAL A 75 -19.19 -3.18 -1.77
N LYS A 76 -20.43 -2.71 -1.65
CA LYS A 76 -20.83 -1.68 -0.70
C LYS A 76 -20.53 -2.10 0.74
N PHE A 77 -19.74 -1.28 1.43
CA PHE A 77 -19.52 -1.39 2.86
C PHE A 77 -19.23 -0.02 3.48
N SER A 78 -20.24 0.55 4.14
CA SER A 78 -20.17 1.83 4.84
C SER A 78 -19.83 1.67 6.32
N ILE A 79 -19.58 2.79 7.00
CA ILE A 79 -19.35 2.77 8.46
C ILE A 79 -20.63 2.39 9.24
N GLU A 80 -21.80 2.69 8.67
CA GLU A 80 -23.08 2.31 9.26
C GLU A 80 -23.29 0.79 9.14
N ASP A 81 -22.82 0.19 8.04
CA ASP A 81 -22.83 -1.28 7.88
C ASP A 81 -21.91 -1.93 8.92
N LEU A 82 -20.73 -1.34 9.20
CA LEU A 82 -19.85 -1.78 10.28
C LEU A 82 -20.50 -1.67 11.67
N LYS A 83 -21.20 -0.56 11.96
CA LYS A 83 -21.96 -0.39 13.21
C LYS A 83 -23.05 -1.44 13.39
N ALA A 84 -23.65 -1.90 12.30
CA ALA A 84 -24.69 -2.92 12.31
C ALA A 84 -24.15 -4.35 12.46
N GLN A 85 -22.83 -4.57 12.29
CA GLN A 85 -22.23 -5.89 12.47
C GLN A 85 -22.30 -6.35 13.94
N PRO A 86 -22.34 -7.67 14.19
CA PRO A 86 -22.19 -8.21 15.54
C PRO A 86 -20.91 -7.71 16.19
N LYS A 87 -21.03 -7.16 17.41
CA LYS A 87 -19.92 -6.51 18.14
C LYS A 87 -19.23 -5.38 17.36
N GLN A 88 -19.91 -4.80 16.37
CA GLN A 88 -19.36 -3.77 15.48
C GLN A 88 -18.02 -4.18 14.86
N THR A 89 -17.83 -5.48 14.63
CA THR A 89 -16.58 -6.09 14.18
C THR A 89 -16.77 -6.72 12.82
N THR A 90 -15.83 -6.47 11.90
CA THR A 90 -15.81 -7.09 10.56
C THR A 90 -14.43 -7.64 10.21
N CYS A 91 -14.37 -8.54 9.22
CA CYS A 91 -13.14 -8.84 8.51
C CYS A 91 -12.94 -7.84 7.36
N TRP A 92 -11.70 -7.40 7.16
CA TRP A 92 -11.30 -6.49 6.09
C TRP A 92 -10.69 -7.27 4.92
N ASP A 93 -11.57 -7.92 4.18
CA ASP A 93 -11.24 -8.75 3.03
C ASP A 93 -11.03 -7.93 1.74
N GLY A 94 -10.85 -8.62 0.61
CA GLY A 94 -10.85 -8.00 -0.71
C GLY A 94 -9.59 -7.20 -1.08
N VAL A 95 -8.58 -7.11 -0.19
CA VAL A 95 -7.31 -6.45 -0.52
C VAL A 95 -6.52 -7.29 -1.51
N ARG A 96 -6.37 -6.78 -2.74
CA ARG A 96 -5.64 -7.40 -3.86
C ARG A 96 -4.44 -6.57 -4.36
N ASN A 97 -3.94 -5.68 -3.52
CA ASN A 97 -2.71 -4.92 -3.77
C ASN A 97 -1.59 -5.42 -2.85
N TYR A 98 -0.42 -5.75 -3.42
CA TYR A 98 0.70 -6.33 -2.66
C TYR A 98 1.26 -5.41 -1.57
N GLN A 99 1.31 -4.11 -1.82
CA GLN A 99 1.78 -3.13 -0.84
C GLN A 99 0.77 -2.99 0.31
N ALA A 100 -0.51 -2.85 -0.02
CA ALA A 100 -1.59 -2.78 0.97
C ALA A 100 -1.65 -4.06 1.82
N ARG A 101 -1.48 -5.23 1.21
CA ARG A 101 -1.36 -6.51 1.93
C ARG A 101 -0.19 -6.51 2.90
N ASN A 102 0.97 -6.00 2.50
CA ASN A 102 2.13 -5.93 3.40
C ASN A 102 1.87 -4.98 4.58
N PHE A 103 1.12 -3.89 4.37
CA PHE A 103 0.66 -3.04 5.46
C PHE A 103 -0.33 -3.75 6.40
N LEU A 104 -1.31 -4.50 5.85
CA LEU A 104 -2.19 -5.34 6.67
C LEU A 104 -1.42 -6.35 7.52
N ARG A 105 -0.33 -6.92 6.97
CA ARG A 105 0.54 -7.84 7.72
C ARG A 105 1.34 -7.12 8.81
N ALA A 106 1.70 -5.85 8.61
CA ALA A 106 2.49 -5.05 9.54
C ALA A 106 1.68 -4.38 10.66
N MET A 107 0.35 -4.33 10.56
CA MET A 107 -0.56 -3.85 11.62
C MET A 107 -0.39 -4.68 12.90
N LYS A 108 -0.54 -4.05 14.06
CA LYS A 108 -0.55 -4.73 15.37
C LYS A 108 -1.92 -4.64 16.02
N LEU A 109 -2.16 -5.53 16.99
CA LEU A 109 -3.36 -5.45 17.82
C LEU A 109 -3.40 -4.10 18.55
N GLU A 110 -4.60 -3.58 18.78
CA GLU A 110 -4.87 -2.31 19.46
C GLU A 110 -4.37 -1.05 18.72
N GLU A 111 -3.78 -1.15 17.52
CA GLU A 111 -3.50 0.01 16.67
C GLU A 111 -4.80 0.57 16.07
N ASP A 112 -4.83 1.89 15.87
CA ASP A 112 -6.00 2.60 15.36
C ASP A 112 -5.94 2.78 13.84
N ALA A 113 -7.11 2.76 13.21
CA ALA A 113 -7.30 2.94 11.78
C ALA A 113 -8.46 3.90 11.48
N PHE A 114 -8.26 4.85 10.59
CA PHE A 114 -9.35 5.67 10.06
C PHE A 114 -10.17 4.89 9.02
N PHE A 115 -11.49 4.89 9.18
CA PHE A 115 -12.43 4.42 8.14
C PHE A 115 -12.62 5.52 7.12
N TYR A 116 -12.17 5.30 5.88
CA TYR A 116 -12.27 6.26 4.80
C TYR A 116 -13.31 5.81 3.76
N HIS A 117 -14.32 6.65 3.52
CA HIS A 117 -15.27 6.49 2.43
C HIS A 117 -14.62 6.92 1.12
N SER A 118 -14.42 5.97 0.22
CA SER A 118 -13.91 6.19 -1.14
C SER A 118 -14.99 5.99 -2.19
N ASN A 119 -14.76 6.52 -3.41
CA ASN A 119 -15.60 6.30 -4.58
C ASN A 119 -17.10 6.59 -4.35
N CYS A 120 -17.39 7.65 -3.63
CA CYS A 120 -18.74 8.11 -3.32
C CYS A 120 -18.85 9.62 -3.56
N ARG A 121 -20.07 10.16 -3.47
CA ARG A 121 -20.32 11.60 -3.69
C ARG A 121 -19.61 12.50 -2.68
N LYS A 122 -19.39 12.00 -1.46
CA LYS A 122 -18.75 12.72 -0.35
C LYS A 122 -17.59 11.89 0.23
N PRO A 123 -16.43 11.84 -0.44
CA PRO A 123 -15.30 11.06 0.05
C PRO A 123 -14.67 11.72 1.28
N GLY A 124 -14.21 10.91 2.24
CA GLY A 124 -13.65 11.43 3.48
C GLY A 124 -13.53 10.40 4.60
N ILE A 125 -12.94 10.81 5.72
CA ILE A 125 -12.88 10.00 6.93
C ILE A 125 -14.26 10.01 7.59
N ALA A 126 -14.84 8.82 7.77
CA ALA A 126 -16.16 8.63 8.34
C ALA A 126 -16.12 8.22 9.82
N GLY A 127 -14.99 7.69 10.31
CA GLY A 127 -14.81 7.35 11.72
C GLY A 127 -13.50 6.65 12.03
N LEU A 128 -13.43 6.10 13.25
CA LEU A 128 -12.26 5.41 13.80
C LEU A 128 -12.58 3.94 14.05
N MET A 129 -11.57 3.11 13.84
CA MET A 129 -11.59 1.67 14.06
C MET A 129 -10.31 1.25 14.78
N LYS A 130 -10.35 0.06 15.36
CA LYS A 130 -9.21 -0.58 16.02
C LYS A 130 -8.98 -1.99 15.51
N ILE A 131 -7.72 -2.39 15.38
CA ILE A 131 -7.33 -3.76 15.00
C ILE A 131 -7.55 -4.72 16.18
N VAL A 132 -8.42 -5.71 15.99
CA VAL A 132 -8.76 -6.70 17.04
C VAL A 132 -8.24 -8.12 16.75
N LYS A 133 -7.72 -8.36 15.55
CA LYS A 133 -7.11 -9.66 15.18
C LYS A 133 -5.88 -9.46 14.31
N GLU A 134 -4.91 -10.35 14.48
CA GLU A 134 -3.72 -10.43 13.62
C GLU A 134 -4.06 -10.75 12.16
N ALA A 135 -3.08 -10.68 11.25
CA ALA A 135 -3.33 -10.96 9.83
C ALA A 135 -3.56 -12.46 9.64
N TYR A 136 -4.61 -12.82 8.92
CA TYR A 136 -4.91 -14.23 8.60
C TYR A 136 -5.32 -14.36 7.12
N PRO A 137 -5.34 -15.59 6.56
CA PRO A 137 -5.70 -15.80 5.17
C PRO A 137 -7.08 -15.23 4.84
N ASP A 138 -7.17 -14.51 3.73
CA ASP A 138 -8.44 -14.01 3.22
C ASP A 138 -9.22 -15.15 2.54
N HIS A 139 -10.27 -15.67 3.17
CA HIS A 139 -11.11 -16.73 2.63
C HIS A 139 -11.69 -16.44 1.24
N THR A 140 -12.02 -15.17 0.94
CA THR A 140 -12.63 -14.77 -0.34
C THR A 140 -11.74 -15.02 -1.55
N GLN A 141 -10.43 -15.19 -1.34
CA GLN A 141 -9.50 -15.47 -2.44
C GLN A 141 -9.70 -16.87 -3.05
N PHE A 142 -10.32 -17.80 -2.32
CA PHE A 142 -10.56 -19.18 -2.74
C PHE A 142 -11.98 -19.42 -3.28
N GLU A 143 -12.90 -18.49 -3.01
CA GLU A 143 -14.30 -18.60 -3.39
C GLU A 143 -14.51 -18.18 -4.85
N LYS A 144 -14.80 -19.12 -5.74
CA LYS A 144 -14.95 -18.85 -7.19
C LYS A 144 -16.01 -17.80 -7.55
N ASN A 145 -17.03 -17.67 -6.71
CA ASN A 145 -18.12 -16.71 -6.90
C ASN A 145 -17.83 -15.34 -6.29
N SER A 146 -16.74 -15.21 -5.52
CA SER A 146 -16.35 -13.94 -4.93
C SER A 146 -15.82 -12.98 -6.00
N PRO A 147 -16.14 -11.67 -5.91
CA PRO A 147 -15.52 -10.66 -6.75
C PRO A 147 -13.98 -10.69 -6.65
N HIS A 148 -13.46 -11.13 -5.49
CA HIS A 148 -12.04 -11.11 -5.16
C HIS A 148 -11.36 -12.48 -5.26
N TYR A 149 -11.96 -13.44 -5.96
CA TYR A 149 -11.34 -14.74 -6.29
C TYR A 149 -9.99 -14.57 -6.99
N ASP A 150 -8.98 -15.34 -6.56
CA ASP A 150 -7.67 -15.41 -7.20
C ASP A 150 -7.29 -16.88 -7.49
N PRO A 151 -7.38 -17.34 -8.76
CA PRO A 151 -7.06 -18.72 -9.13
C PRO A 151 -5.59 -19.10 -8.93
N SER A 152 -4.72 -18.10 -8.75
CA SER A 152 -3.29 -18.32 -8.56
C SER A 152 -2.89 -18.41 -7.08
N SER A 153 -3.82 -18.16 -6.16
CA SER A 153 -3.62 -18.36 -4.73
C SER A 153 -3.89 -19.80 -4.33
N LYS A 154 -3.07 -20.35 -3.43
CA LYS A 154 -3.17 -21.73 -2.96
C LYS A 154 -3.40 -21.74 -1.45
N GLU A 155 -4.13 -22.75 -0.96
CA GLU A 155 -4.47 -22.88 0.46
C GLU A 155 -3.24 -23.16 1.34
N ASP A 156 -2.22 -23.82 0.81
CA ASP A 156 -0.95 -24.10 1.52
C ASP A 156 -0.12 -22.82 1.74
N ASN A 157 -0.22 -21.85 0.84
CA ASN A 157 0.49 -20.58 0.93
C ASN A 157 -0.37 -19.43 0.37
N PRO A 158 -1.36 -18.95 1.16
CA PRO A 158 -2.30 -17.93 0.74
C PRO A 158 -1.59 -16.61 0.39
N LYS A 159 -1.86 -16.11 -0.82
CA LYS A 159 -1.29 -14.85 -1.29
C LYS A 159 -1.83 -13.64 -0.54
N TRP A 160 -3.12 -13.66 -0.21
CA TRP A 160 -3.85 -12.54 0.35
C TRP A 160 -4.15 -12.74 1.83
N SER A 161 -4.13 -11.64 2.56
CA SER A 161 -4.34 -11.61 4.00
C SER A 161 -5.36 -10.54 4.33
N MET A 162 -6.18 -10.79 5.34
CA MET A 162 -7.15 -9.86 5.90
C MET A 162 -6.93 -9.68 7.40
N ARG A 163 -7.60 -8.69 7.98
CA ARG A 163 -7.58 -8.35 9.42
C ARG A 163 -8.99 -8.27 9.95
N SER A 164 -9.20 -8.45 11.25
CA SER A 164 -10.47 -8.07 11.87
C SER A 164 -10.34 -6.74 12.57
N LEU A 165 -11.34 -5.88 12.38
CA LEU A 165 -11.41 -4.55 12.96
C LEU A 165 -12.74 -4.36 13.66
N THR A 166 -12.72 -3.64 14.77
CA THR A 166 -13.91 -3.17 15.47
C THR A 166 -14.04 -1.66 15.32
N LEU A 167 -15.28 -1.18 15.29
CA LEU A 167 -15.54 0.24 15.48
C LEU A 167 -15.13 0.67 16.91
N PHE A 168 -14.63 1.90 17.03
CA PHE A 168 -14.36 2.54 18.32
C PHE A 168 -15.64 3.01 19.01
#